data_AF-A0A7J4MJ42-F1
#
_entry.id   AF-A0A7J4MJ42-F1
#
_cell.length_a   1.000
_cell.length_b   1.000
_cell.length_c   1.000
_cell.angle_alpha   90.00
_cell.angle_beta   90.00
_cell.angle_gamma   90.00
#
_symmetry.space_group_name_H-M   'P 1'
#
loop_
_entity.id
_entity.type
_entity.pdbx_description
1 polymer ?
#
loop_
_entity_poly.entity_id
_entity_poly.type
_entity_poly.pdbx_seq_one_letter_code
_entity_poly.pdbx_strand_id
1 'polypeptide(L)'
;GILGYSQGCPMATVYIANSNTSFEKAFLFNGYLPTTHSGLNDTINEVAPLDVDALIFGGDNDVFIFGVEELAGVYQEPTIIISSTADHHLPSSDDETYGDVLAFFRQGTNETL
;
A
#
# COMPACT_ATOMS: atom_id res chain seq x y z
N GLY A 1 3.38 -6.11 10.52
CA GLY A 1 2.62 -5.39 9.49
C GLY A 1 1.80 -6.34 8.64
N ILE A 2 1.06 -5.81 7.68
CA ILE A 2 0.29 -6.53 6.65
C ILE A 2 0.77 -6.12 5.26
N LEU A 3 0.82 -7.06 4.31
CA LEU A 3 1.25 -6.80 2.94
C LEU A 3 0.16 -7.17 1.95
N GLY A 4 -0.12 -6.27 1.01
CA GLY A 4 -0.96 -6.47 -0.15
C GLY A 4 -0.17 -6.24 -1.44
N TYR A 5 -0.42 -7.07 -2.45
CA TYR A 5 0.09 -6.89 -3.80
C TYR A 5 -1.04 -7.09 -4.80
N SER A 6 -1.21 -6.18 -5.77
CA SER A 6 -2.30 -6.27 -6.75
C SER A 6 -3.66 -6.38 -6.03
N GLN A 7 -4.43 -7.44 -6.28
CA GLN A 7 -5.67 -7.75 -5.55
C GLN A 7 -5.50 -7.99 -4.04
N GLY A 8 -4.28 -8.18 -3.56
CA GLY A 8 -3.98 -8.22 -2.13
C GLY A 8 -4.15 -6.87 -1.44
N CYS A 9 -3.95 -5.75 -2.15
CA CYS A 9 -4.13 -4.41 -1.58
C CYS A 9 -5.57 -4.12 -1.14
N PRO A 10 -6.61 -4.30 -1.99
CA PRO A 10 -7.99 -4.08 -1.54
C PRO A 10 -8.38 -5.03 -0.40
N MET A 11 -7.91 -6.28 -0.40
CA MET A 11 -8.18 -7.22 0.69
C MET A 11 -7.48 -6.81 2.00
N ALA A 12 -6.24 -6.34 1.95
CA ALA A 12 -5.53 -5.83 3.12
C ALA A 12 -6.22 -4.60 3.69
N THR A 13 -6.59 -3.63 2.83
CA THR A 13 -7.32 -2.42 3.24
C THR A 13 -8.68 -2.76 3.87
N VAL A 14 -9.44 -3.67 3.27
CA VAL A 14 -10.71 -4.15 3.87
C VAL A 14 -10.47 -4.85 5.21
N TYR A 15 -9.42 -5.66 5.35
CA TYR A 15 -9.13 -6.34 6.60
C TYR A 15 -8.72 -5.37 7.72
N ILE A 16 -7.94 -4.34 7.39
CA ILE A 16 -7.61 -3.25 8.32
C ILE A 16 -8.90 -2.53 8.74
N ALA A 17 -9.78 -2.20 7.79
CA ALA A 17 -11.02 -1.47 8.08
C ALA A 17 -12.05 -2.30 8.89
N ASN A 18 -12.08 -3.61 8.72
CA ASN A 18 -13.13 -4.48 9.24
C ASN A 18 -12.65 -5.46 10.34
N SER A 19 -11.56 -5.16 11.03
CA SER A 19 -11.05 -6.02 12.10
C SER A 19 -10.62 -5.23 13.32
N ASN A 20 -10.60 -5.91 14.48
CA ASN A 20 -10.01 -5.37 15.71
C ASN A 20 -8.49 -5.62 15.77
N THR A 21 -7.87 -6.04 14.66
CA THR A 21 -6.43 -6.31 14.59
C THR A 21 -5.70 -5.03 14.22
N SER A 22 -4.84 -4.54 15.10
CA SER A 22 -3.96 -3.41 14.80
C SER A 22 -2.69 -3.88 14.10
N PHE A 23 -2.27 -3.15 13.08
CA PHE A 23 -1.01 -3.36 12.39
C PHE A 23 -0.11 -2.14 12.58
N GLU A 24 1.17 -2.37 12.86
CA GLU A 24 2.14 -1.27 12.96
C GLU A 24 2.46 -0.65 11.59
N LYS A 25 2.43 -1.45 10.52
CA LYS A 25 2.72 -1.03 9.15
C LYS A 25 1.84 -1.77 8.15
N ALA A 26 1.46 -1.09 7.07
CA ALA A 26 0.86 -1.68 5.87
C ALA A 26 1.78 -1.47 4.67
N PHE A 27 1.95 -2.50 3.84
CA PHE A 27 2.77 -2.43 2.62
C PHE A 27 1.90 -2.81 1.43
N LEU A 28 1.59 -1.85 0.56
CA LEU A 28 0.62 -2.00 -0.52
C LEU A 28 1.33 -1.75 -1.85
N PHE A 29 1.42 -2.77 -2.69
CA PHE A 29 2.16 -2.71 -3.94
C PHE A 29 1.24 -2.89 -5.14
N ASN A 30 1.29 -1.96 -6.10
CA ASN A 30 0.67 -2.09 -7.42
C ASN A 30 -0.81 -2.51 -7.34
N GLY A 31 -1.55 -1.91 -6.40
CA GLY A 31 -2.93 -2.25 -6.12
C GLY A 31 -3.86 -1.05 -6.18
N TYR A 32 -5.11 -1.28 -5.85
CA TYR A 32 -6.23 -0.36 -6.03
C TYR A 32 -7.32 -0.62 -4.98
N LEU A 33 -8.32 0.25 -4.88
CA LEU A 33 -9.50 0.00 -4.03
C LEU A 33 -10.48 -0.99 -4.70
N PRO A 34 -11.33 -1.72 -3.96
CA PRO A 34 -12.27 -2.68 -4.55
C PRO A 34 -13.45 -2.00 -5.28
N THR A 35 -13.16 -1.22 -6.33
CA THR A 35 -14.08 -0.32 -7.06
C THR A 35 -15.36 -0.99 -7.58
N THR A 36 -15.33 -2.29 -7.87
CA THR A 36 -16.50 -3.07 -8.34
C THR A 36 -17.38 -3.60 -7.20
N HIS A 37 -16.97 -3.45 -5.94
CA HIS A 37 -17.65 -3.99 -4.77
C HIS A 37 -18.00 -2.86 -3.80
N SER A 38 -19.10 -2.15 -4.06
CA SER A 38 -19.48 -0.95 -3.29
C SER A 38 -19.53 -1.20 -1.78
N GLY A 39 -20.07 -2.34 -1.34
CA GLY A 39 -20.15 -2.68 0.08
C GLY A 39 -18.78 -2.80 0.76
N LEU A 40 -17.73 -3.18 0.05
CA LEU A 40 -16.37 -3.20 0.60
C LEU A 40 -15.78 -1.78 0.70
N ASN A 41 -16.05 -0.92 -0.29
CA ASN A 41 -15.66 0.49 -0.21
C ASN A 41 -16.42 1.22 0.90
N ASP A 42 -17.69 0.91 1.12
CA ASP A 42 -18.47 1.48 2.22
C ASP A 42 -17.82 1.11 3.57
N THR A 43 -17.43 -0.15 3.77
CA THR A 43 -16.69 -0.59 4.96
C THR A 43 -15.37 0.17 5.16
N ILE A 44 -14.62 0.42 4.09
CA ILE A 44 -13.36 1.19 4.18
C ILE A 44 -13.66 2.65 4.54
N ASN A 45 -14.62 3.27 3.85
CA ASN A 45 -14.95 4.69 4.01
C ASN A 45 -15.57 5.03 5.37
N GLU A 46 -16.24 4.08 6.03
CA GLU A 46 -16.82 4.27 7.37
C GLU A 46 -15.78 4.55 8.45
N VAL A 47 -14.54 4.09 8.26
CA VAL A 47 -13.46 4.20 9.24
C VAL A 47 -12.23 4.95 8.71
N ALA A 48 -12.26 5.38 7.44
CA ALA A 48 -11.21 6.19 6.85
C ALA A 48 -11.14 7.59 7.49
N PRO A 49 -9.95 8.24 7.54
CA PRO A 49 -8.67 7.69 7.13
C PRO A 49 -8.17 6.58 8.08
N LEU A 50 -7.60 5.53 7.51
CA LEU A 50 -7.04 4.42 8.26
C LEU A 50 -5.73 4.87 8.94
N ASP A 51 -5.70 4.77 10.26
CA ASP A 51 -4.54 5.10 11.10
C ASP A 51 -3.58 3.91 11.18
N VAL A 52 -2.83 3.70 10.10
CA VAL A 52 -1.72 2.74 10.01
C VAL A 52 -0.62 3.34 9.14
N ASP A 53 0.63 3.18 9.57
CA ASP A 53 1.80 3.62 8.80
C ASP A 53 1.90 2.82 7.50
N ALA A 54 1.42 3.41 6.41
CA ALA A 54 1.24 2.74 5.14
C ALA A 54 2.29 3.17 4.12
N LEU A 55 2.95 2.20 3.51
CA LEU A 55 3.65 2.38 2.24
C LEU A 55 2.73 1.98 1.10
N ILE A 56 2.55 2.86 0.14
CA ILE A 56 1.87 2.61 -1.12
C ILE A 56 2.90 2.76 -2.25
N PHE A 57 3.18 1.65 -2.91
CA PHE A 57 4.09 1.58 -4.04
C PHE A 57 3.31 1.42 -5.35
N GLY A 58 3.73 2.14 -6.39
CA GLY A 58 3.25 1.96 -7.76
C GLY A 58 4.41 1.94 -8.76
N GLY A 59 4.35 1.02 -9.73
CA GLY A 59 5.13 1.14 -10.96
C GLY A 59 4.42 2.08 -11.95
N ASP A 60 5.10 3.10 -12.45
CA ASP A 60 4.55 4.09 -13.38
C ASP A 60 4.13 3.45 -14.72
N ASN A 61 4.69 2.29 -15.05
CA ASN A 61 4.33 1.49 -16.23
C ASN A 61 3.21 0.47 -15.97
N ASP A 62 2.69 0.40 -14.74
CA ASP A 62 1.57 -0.47 -14.38
C ASP A 62 0.24 0.10 -14.91
N VAL A 63 -0.57 -0.75 -15.52
CA VAL A 63 -1.93 -0.41 -15.95
C VAL A 63 -2.84 -0.03 -14.79
N PHE A 64 -2.49 -0.43 -13.56
CA PHE A 64 -3.20 -0.11 -12.32
C PHE A 64 -2.60 1.06 -11.54
N ILE A 65 -1.69 1.86 -12.11
CA ILE A 65 -1.04 2.99 -11.42
C ILE A 65 -2.04 3.99 -10.80
N PHE A 66 -3.23 4.13 -11.39
CA PHE A 66 -4.31 4.96 -10.83
C PHE A 66 -4.70 4.56 -9.41
N GLY A 67 -4.51 3.30 -9.03
CA GLY A 67 -4.84 2.76 -7.73
C GLY A 67 -3.97 3.30 -6.58
N VAL A 68 -2.81 3.90 -6.87
CA VAL A 68 -1.97 4.57 -5.86
C VAL A 68 -2.72 5.72 -5.21
N GLU A 69 -3.30 6.61 -6.03
CA GLU A 69 -4.07 7.75 -5.53
C GLU A 69 -5.36 7.31 -4.83
N GLU A 70 -6.01 6.25 -5.33
CA GLU A 70 -7.19 5.66 -4.68
C GLU A 70 -6.86 5.15 -3.28
N LEU A 71 -5.78 4.37 -3.14
CA LEU A 71 -5.33 3.88 -1.85
C LEU A 71 -4.88 5.04 -0.96
N ALA A 72 -4.14 6.01 -1.49
CA ALA A 72 -3.63 7.13 -0.71
C ALA A 72 -4.75 7.95 -0.07
N GLY A 73 -5.90 8.06 -0.74
CA GLY A 73 -7.08 8.78 -0.24
C GLY A 73 -7.74 8.15 1.01
N VAL A 74 -7.43 6.90 1.37
CA VAL A 74 -8.05 6.22 2.52
C VAL A 74 -7.10 5.96 3.69
N TYR A 75 -5.80 6.26 3.57
CA TYR A 75 -4.83 6.13 4.66
C TYR A 75 -4.46 7.50 5.23
N GLN A 76 -4.14 7.56 6.53
CA GLN A 76 -3.63 8.77 7.17
C GLN A 76 -2.13 8.94 6.81
N GLU A 77 -1.79 10.00 6.07
CA GLU A 77 -0.41 10.36 5.70
C GLU A 77 0.45 9.17 5.18
N PRO A 78 0.00 8.43 4.14
CA PRO A 78 0.78 7.31 3.63
C PRO A 78 2.09 7.77 2.98
N THR A 79 3.13 6.94 3.09
CA THR A 79 4.33 7.07 2.27
C THR A 79 4.03 6.56 0.86
N ILE A 80 4.15 7.41 -0.14
CA ILE A 80 3.92 7.05 -1.55
C ILE A 80 5.28 6.96 -2.25
N ILE A 81 5.53 5.84 -2.93
CA ILE A 81 6.74 5.61 -3.72
C ILE A 81 6.33 5.17 -5.12
N ILE A 82 6.77 5.90 -6.14
CA ILE A 82 6.52 5.56 -7.54
C ILE A 82 7.86 5.22 -8.21
N SER A 83 7.96 4.02 -8.76
CA SER A 83 9.08 3.62 -9.62
C SER A 83 8.76 3.96 -11.06
N SER A 84 9.66 4.67 -11.75
CA SER A 84 9.55 5.01 -13.17
C SER A 84 9.87 3.82 -14.08
N THR A 85 10.50 2.77 -13.55
CA THR A 85 10.94 1.60 -14.31
C THR A 85 10.11 0.35 -14.07
N ALA A 86 9.46 0.23 -12.91
CA ALA A 86 8.62 -0.93 -12.60
C ALA A 86 7.32 -0.94 -13.42
N ASP A 87 6.86 -2.15 -13.75
CA ASP A 87 5.51 -2.43 -14.24
C ASP A 87 4.64 -3.04 -13.12
N HIS A 88 3.79 -4.01 -13.42
CA HIS A 88 3.03 -4.78 -12.44
C HIS A 88 3.91 -5.84 -11.74
N HIS A 89 4.94 -5.40 -11.02
CA HIS A 89 5.78 -6.22 -10.14
C HIS A 89 6.36 -5.42 -8.95
N LEU A 90 6.82 -6.12 -7.92
CA LEU A 90 7.58 -5.50 -6.82
C LEU A 90 8.90 -4.91 -7.31
N PRO A 91 9.44 -3.84 -6.70
CA PRO A 91 10.74 -3.30 -7.10
C PRO A 91 11.83 -4.37 -6.91
N SER A 92 12.61 -4.63 -7.95
CA SER A 92 13.81 -5.47 -7.89
C SER A 92 14.99 -4.68 -7.33
N SER A 93 16.09 -5.35 -6.95
CA SER A 93 17.24 -4.68 -6.30
C SER A 93 17.94 -3.62 -7.15
N ASP A 94 17.69 -3.61 -8.45
CA ASP A 94 18.18 -2.64 -9.43
C ASP A 94 17.18 -1.50 -9.74
N ASP A 95 15.97 -1.55 -9.18
CA ASP A 95 14.97 -0.47 -9.25
C ASP A 95 15.44 0.75 -8.46
N GLU A 96 15.25 1.95 -9.02
CA GLU A 96 15.70 3.20 -8.42
C GLU A 96 15.09 3.48 -7.04
N THR A 97 13.94 2.89 -6.74
CA THR A 97 13.19 3.07 -5.47
C THR A 97 13.38 1.93 -4.48
N TYR A 98 14.11 0.87 -4.85
CA TYR A 98 14.29 -0.32 -4.00
C TYR A 98 14.83 0.04 -2.60
N GLY A 99 15.79 0.97 -2.56
CA GLY A 99 16.38 1.46 -1.32
C GLY A 99 15.37 2.15 -0.40
N ASP A 100 14.47 2.95 -0.95
CA ASP A 100 13.45 3.68 -0.20
C ASP A 100 12.39 2.75 0.36
N VAL A 101 11.95 1.76 -0.44
CA VAL A 101 11.06 0.69 0.03
C VAL A 101 11.73 -0.07 1.18
N LEU A 102 12.98 -0.50 1.01
CA LEU A 102 13.70 -1.23 2.06
C LEU A 102 13.91 -0.37 3.31
N ALA A 103 14.15 0.94 3.16
CA ALA A 103 14.24 1.87 4.27
C ALA A 103 12.92 1.94 5.07
N PHE A 104 11.77 1.97 4.39
CA PHE A 104 10.46 1.93 5.05
C PHE A 104 10.23 0.62 5.82
N PHE A 105 10.65 -0.53 5.27
CA PHE A 105 10.60 -1.82 6.00
C PHE A 105 11.46 -1.81 7.26
N ARG A 106 12.63 -1.19 7.20
CA ARG A 106 13.60 -1.14 8.31
C ARG A 106 13.30 -0.04 9.32
N GLN A 107 12.47 0.94 8.98
CA GLN A 107 12.10 2.01 9.91
C GLN A 107 11.48 1.43 11.18
N GLY A 108 12.06 1.78 12.33
CA GLY A 108 11.64 1.25 13.64
C GLY A 108 12.24 -0.11 14.00
N THR A 109 13.04 -0.71 13.13
CA THR A 109 13.85 -1.90 13.45
C THR A 109 15.27 -1.47 13.86
N ASN A 110 15.87 -2.14 14.84
CA ASN A 110 17.23 -1.85 15.31
C ASN A 110 18.34 -2.37 14.36
N GLU A 111 18.02 -2.66 13.10
CA GLU A 111 18.97 -3.22 12.13
C GLU A 111 19.67 -2.09 11.34
N THR A 112 21.00 -2.11 11.35
CA THR A 112 21.85 -1.11 10.69
C THR A 112 21.91 -1.36 9.18
N LEU A 113 22.02 -0.27 8.40
CA LEU A 113 22.06 -0.27 6.92
C LEU A 113 23.11 -1.21 6.32
#